data_AF-A0A349EMD4-F1
#
_entry.id   AF-A0A349EMD4-F1
#
_cell.length_a   1.000
_cell.length_b   1.000
_cell.length_c   1.000
_cell.angle_alpha   90.00
_cell.angle_beta   90.00
_cell.angle_gamma   90.00
#
_symmetry.space_group_name_H-M   'P 1'
#
loop_
_entity.id
_entity.type
_entity.pdbx_description
1 polymer ?
#
loop_
_entity_poly.entity_id
_entity_poly.type
_entity_poly.pdbx_seq_one_letter_code
_entity_poly.pdbx_strand_id
1 'polypeptide(L)'
;MNRQERSRFDPEAFDFVLRLHRLAMISEEQRDELLDKAMAVHAGRIDLEQVQSLVALMFFTRDYPYEFNGAGQEDRLPDMTWN
;
A
#
# COMPACT_ATOMS: atom_id res chain seq x y z
N MET A 1 14.29 -7.22 -0.02
CA MET A 1 14.24 -7.39 1.45
C MET A 1 14.80 -8.74 1.88
N ASN A 2 15.66 -8.77 2.91
CA ASN A 2 16.30 -9.96 3.44
C ASN A 2 15.52 -10.57 4.65
N ARG A 3 15.95 -11.75 5.13
CA ARG A 3 15.25 -12.46 6.23
C ARG A 3 15.29 -11.71 7.57
N GLN A 4 16.37 -10.98 7.85
CA GLN A 4 16.51 -10.20 9.08
C GLN A 4 15.58 -8.99 9.09
N GLU A 5 15.52 -8.26 7.98
CA GLU A 5 14.59 -7.15 7.77
C GLU A 5 13.15 -7.61 7.94
N ARG A 6 12.79 -8.73 7.31
CA ARG A 6 11.45 -9.31 7.47
C ARG A 6 11.11 -9.67 8.91
N SER A 7 12.09 -10.12 9.70
CA SER A 7 11.86 -10.51 11.10
C SER A 7 11.57 -9.33 12.03
N ARG A 8 11.82 -8.10 11.58
CA ARG A 8 11.48 -6.88 12.34
C ARG A 8 10.00 -6.56 12.29
N PHE A 9 9.30 -7.01 11.25
CA PHE A 9 7.87 -6.81 11.11
C PHE A 9 7.10 -7.87 11.89
N ASP A 10 6.05 -7.43 12.56
CA ASP A 10 5.00 -8.36 12.95
C ASP A 10 4.46 -9.07 11.70
N PRO A 11 4.26 -10.41 11.73
CA PRO A 11 3.66 -11.12 10.62
C PRO A 11 2.38 -10.47 10.07
N GLU A 12 1.54 -9.90 10.95
CA GLU A 12 0.31 -9.23 10.53
C GLU A 12 0.59 -7.91 9.79
N ALA A 13 1.57 -7.13 10.25
CA ALA A 13 1.99 -5.90 9.61
C ALA A 13 2.53 -6.17 8.20
N PHE A 14 3.34 -7.22 8.05
CA PHE A 14 3.88 -7.61 6.75
C PHE A 14 2.80 -8.14 5.81
N ASP A 15 1.88 -8.98 6.31
CA ASP A 15 0.76 -9.49 5.52
C ASP A 15 -0.18 -8.37 5.05
N PHE A 16 -0.41 -7.35 5.89
CA PHE A 16 -1.19 -6.17 5.52
C PHE A 16 -0.61 -5.46 4.28
N VAL A 17 0.70 -5.18 4.26
CA VAL A 17 1.37 -4.56 3.11
C VAL A 17 1.23 -5.42 1.85
N LEU A 18 1.39 -6.74 1.98
CA LEU A 18 1.22 -7.65 0.85
C LEU A 18 -0.22 -7.67 0.32
N ARG A 19 -1.22 -7.58 1.20
CA ARG A 19 -2.63 -7.47 0.79
C ARG A 19 -2.90 -6.18 0.04
N LEU A 20 -2.35 -5.05 0.49
CA LEU A 20 -2.47 -3.78 -0.22
C LEU A 20 -1.92 -3.88 -1.65
N HIS A 21 -0.76 -4.51 -1.81
CA HIS A 21 -0.16 -4.72 -3.12
C HIS A 21 -0.98 -5.68 -3.99
N ARG A 22 -1.43 -6.82 -3.44
CA ARG A 22 -2.26 -7.80 -4.16
C ARG A 22 -3.60 -7.22 -4.61
N LEU A 23 -4.17 -6.29 -3.85
CA LEU A 23 -5.40 -5.58 -4.18
C LEU A 23 -5.16 -4.39 -5.12
N ALA A 24 -3.93 -4.22 -5.65
CA ALA A 24 -3.53 -3.11 -6.51
C ALA A 24 -3.80 -1.71 -5.90
N MET A 25 -3.89 -1.63 -4.57
CA MET A 25 -3.98 -0.35 -3.87
C MET A 25 -2.62 0.37 -3.85
N ILE A 26 -1.53 -0.39 -3.92
CA ILE A 26 -0.17 0.11 -3.98
C ILE A 26 0.65 -0.66 -5.04
N SER A 27 1.50 0.06 -5.78
CA SER A 27 2.45 -0.54 -6.72
C SER A 27 3.56 -1.31 -6.01
N GLU A 28 4.35 -2.07 -6.77
CA GLU A 28 5.54 -2.72 -6.21
C GLU A 28 6.55 -1.70 -5.64
N GLU A 29 6.75 -0.59 -6.34
CA GLU A 29 7.63 0.49 -5.89
C GLU A 29 7.11 1.14 -4.59
N GLN A 30 5.82 1.42 -4.50
CA GLN A 30 5.19 1.97 -3.29
C GLN A 30 5.25 0.98 -2.11
N ARG A 31 5.11 -0.32 -2.37
CA ARG A 31 5.28 -1.37 -1.37
C ARG A 31 6.69 -1.34 -0.79
N ASP A 32 7.70 -1.29 -1.65
CA ASP A 32 9.10 -1.30 -1.21
C ASP A 32 9.45 0.00 -0.48
N GLU A 33 9.00 1.16 -0.99
CA GLU A 33 9.14 2.45 -0.31
C GLU A 33 8.49 2.43 1.08
N LEU A 34 7.29 1.88 1.21
CA LEU A 34 6.57 1.79 2.48
C LEU A 34 7.33 0.94 3.50
N LEU A 35 7.85 -0.21 3.08
CA LEU A 35 8.62 -1.12 3.94
C LEU A 35 9.95 -0.49 4.38
N ASP A 36 10.67 0.14 3.44
CA ASP A 36 11.92 0.85 3.72
C ASP A 36 11.70 2.02 4.69
N LYS A 37 10.63 2.79 4.46
CA LYS A 37 10.25 3.89 5.36
C LYS A 37 9.88 3.40 6.75
N ALA A 38 9.14 2.28 6.86
CA ALA A 38 8.81 1.70 8.15
C ALA A 38 10.07 1.28 8.94
N MET A 39 11.06 0.68 8.27
CA MET A 39 12.32 0.30 8.88
C MET A 39 13.20 1.50 9.26
N ALA A 40 13.11 2.60 8.53
CA ALA A 40 13.85 3.82 8.80
C ALA A 40 13.24 4.63 9.96
N VAL A 41 11.91 4.70 10.05
CA VAL A 41 11.19 5.48 11.07
C VAL A 41 11.18 4.77 12.42
N HIS A 42 11.05 3.44 12.41
CA HIS A 42 10.94 2.65 13.63
C HIS A 42 12.21 1.84 13.85
N ALA A 43 12.91 2.06 14.97
CA ALA A 43 14.14 1.34 15.31
C ALA A 43 13.90 -0.08 15.88
N GLY A 44 12.67 -0.37 16.32
CA GLY A 44 12.30 -1.61 16.99
C GLY A 44 11.57 -2.62 16.11
N ARG A 45 10.70 -3.41 16.75
CA ARG A 45 9.68 -4.23 16.09
C ARG A 45 8.62 -3.30 15.49
N ILE A 46 8.22 -3.61 14.27
CA ILE A 46 7.26 -2.83 13.50
C ILE A 46 5.92 -3.54 13.58
N ASP A 47 4.93 -2.90 14.19
CA ASP A 47 3.59 -3.43 14.36
C ASP A 47 2.64 -2.95 13.24
N LEU A 48 1.41 -3.47 13.27
CA LEU A 48 0.40 -3.15 12.27
C LEU A 48 0.00 -1.67 12.29
N GLU A 49 -0.16 -1.08 13.47
CA GLU A 49 -0.64 0.30 13.64
C GLU A 49 0.35 1.31 13.05
N GLN A 50 1.65 1.06 13.22
CA GLN A 50 2.72 1.85 12.62
C GLN A 50 2.68 1.81 11.09
N VAL A 51 2.51 0.61 10.53
CA VAL A 51 2.38 0.45 9.07
C VAL A 51 1.11 1.12 8.55
N GLN A 52 -0.02 0.98 9.24
CA GLN A 52 -1.28 1.65 8.88
C GLN A 52 -1.14 3.17 8.88
N SER A 53 -0.42 3.72 9.87
CA SER A 53 -0.15 5.15 9.95
C SER A 53 0.68 5.65 8.76
N LEU A 54 1.68 4.88 8.34
CA LEU A 54 2.49 5.21 7.16
C LEU A 54 1.70 5.09 5.86
N VAL A 55 0.83 4.09 5.75
CA VAL A 55 -0.09 3.93 4.61
C VAL A 55 -1.08 5.08 4.54
N ALA A 56 -1.68 5.47 5.67
CA ALA A 56 -2.57 6.63 5.74
C ALA A 56 -1.83 7.90 5.31
N LEU A 57 -0.63 8.12 5.83
CA LEU A 57 0.21 9.25 5.40
C LEU A 57 0.43 9.22 3.88
N MET A 58 0.77 8.07 3.31
CA MET A 58 0.98 7.92 1.87
C MET A 58 -0.26 8.22 1.03
N PHE A 59 -1.46 7.85 1.48
CA PHE A 59 -2.70 8.12 0.74
C PHE A 59 -3.26 9.53 0.94
N PHE A 60 -3.05 10.14 2.11
CA PHE A 60 -3.73 11.39 2.48
C PHE A 60 -2.85 12.64 2.48
N THR A 61 -1.52 12.50 2.36
CA THR A 61 -0.60 13.66 2.33
C THR A 61 0.16 13.85 1.02
N ARG A 62 -0.05 12.95 0.06
CA ARG A 62 0.60 12.97 -1.25
C ARG A 62 -0.46 13.29 -2.30
N ASP A 63 -0.24 14.36 -3.07
CA ASP A 63 -0.93 14.59 -4.36
C ASP A 63 -0.47 13.54 -5.39
N TYR A 64 -0.70 12.25 -5.12
CA TYR A 64 -0.36 11.19 -6.05
C TYR A 64 -1.43 11.14 -7.15
N PRO A 65 -1.07 11.34 -8.43
CA PRO A 65 -1.93 10.89 -9.51
C PRO A 65 -2.02 9.37 -9.37
N TYR A 66 -3.20 8.89 -8.99
CA TYR A 66 -3.51 7.47 -8.94
C TYR A 66 -3.52 6.95 -10.39
N GLU A 67 -2.37 6.50 -10.90
CA GLU A 67 -2.33 5.71 -12.13
C GLU A 67 -2.86 4.32 -11.82
N PHE A 68 -4.17 4.17 -12.00
CA PHE A 68 -4.86 2.89 -11.97
C PHE A 68 -4.27 1.98 -13.06
N ASN A 69 -3.31 1.14 -12.71
CA ASN A 69 -2.85 0.03 -13.55
C ASN A 69 -3.84 -1.14 -13.49
N GLY A 70 -5.13 -0.83 -13.72
CA GLY A 70 -6.15 -1.83 -13.99
C GLY A 70 -6.10 -2.21 -15.46
N ALA A 71 -5.27 -3.20 -15.79
CA ALA A 71 -5.53 -4.00 -16.97
C ALA A 71 -6.85 -4.76 -16.75
N GLY A 72 -7.98 -4.16 -17.16
CA GLY A 72 -9.30 -4.77 -17.05
C GLY A 72 -10.46 -3.81 -17.33
N GLN A 73 -10.91 -3.82 -18.59
CA GLN A 73 -12.22 -3.37 -19.09
C GLN A 73 -12.68 -1.94 -18.78
N GLU A 74 -12.60 -1.08 -19.79
CA GLU A 74 -13.56 0.00 -20.02
C GLU A 74 -14.96 -0.59 -20.26
N ASP A 75 -15.66 -0.99 -19.21
CA ASP A 75 -17.12 -1.08 -19.30
C ASP A 75 -17.66 0.36 -19.23
N ARG A 76 -17.83 0.93 -20.42
CA ARG A 76 -18.64 2.14 -20.64
C ARG A 76 -19.95 1.99 -19.88
N LEU A 77 -20.12 2.75 -18.80
CA LEU A 77 -21.43 2.92 -18.17
C LEU A 77 -22.37 3.53 -19.23
N PRO A 78 -23.47 2.85 -19.61
CA PRO A 78 -24.43 3.43 -20.52
C PRO A 78 -25.08 4.64 -19.84
N ASP A 79 -25.20 5.70 -20.61
CA ASP A 79 -25.80 6.98 -20.27
C ASP A 79 -27.21 6.79 -19.69
N MET A 80 -27.32 6.74 -18.36
CA MET A 80 -28.60 6.76 -17.66
C MET A 80 -29.08 8.20 -17.57
N THR A 81 -29.60 8.68 -18.70
CA THR A 81 -30.54 9.81 -18.72
C THR A 81 -31.82 9.36 -18.03
N TRP A 82 -32.03 9.82 -16.79
CA TRP A 82 -33.32 9.71 -16.13
C TRP A 82 -34.24 10.79 -16.71
N ASN A 83 -35.17 10.38 -17.57
CA ASN A 83 -36.34 11.15 -17.99
C ASN A 83 -37.56 10.65 -17.23
#